data_AF-A0A967UE72-F1
#
_entry.id   AF-A0A967UE72-F1
#
_cell.length_a   1.000
_cell.length_b   1.000
_cell.length_c   1.000
_cell.angle_alpha   90.00
_cell.angle_beta   90.00
_cell.angle_gamma   90.00
#
_symmetry.space_group_name_H-M   'P 1'
#
loop_
_entity.id
_entity.type
_entity.pdbx_description
1 polymer ?
#
loop_
_entity_poly.entity_id
_entity_poly.type
_entity_poly.pdbx_seq_one_letter_code
_entity_poly.pdbx_strand_id
1 'polypeptide(L)' 'VDISRFQPLTKEAELTKEYGFEGKFVAGYIGTHGMAHALETVIEAAEKIRTMENGDDYRFVLLGHGARKKELME' A
#
# COMPACT_ATOMS: atom_id res chain seq x y z
N VAL A 1 -21.53 0.21 -1.81
CA VAL A 1 -20.44 0.58 -2.75
C VAL A 1 -21.09 1.03 -4.05
N ASP A 2 -20.67 2.18 -4.59
CA ASP A 2 -21.15 2.71 -5.86
C ASP A 2 -20.28 2.19 -7.01
N ILE A 3 -20.79 1.22 -7.76
CA ILE A 3 -20.06 0.54 -8.84
C ILE A 3 -19.76 1.44 -10.04
N SER A 4 -20.43 2.60 -10.17
CA SER A 4 -20.07 3.58 -11.19
C SER A 4 -18.74 4.28 -10.87
N ARG A 5 -18.39 4.34 -9.59
CA ARG A 5 -17.16 4.96 -9.08
C ARG A 5 -16.05 3.96 -8.81
N PHE A 6 -16.37 2.74 -8.40
CA PHE A 6 -15.41 1.70 -8.05
C PHE A 6 -15.41 0.59 -9.10
N GLN A 7 -14.61 0.82 -10.14
CA GLN A 7 -14.40 -0.11 -11.23
C GLN A 7 -12.90 -0.21 -11.53
N PRO A 8 -12.44 -1.29 -12.17
CA PRO A 8 -11.06 -1.38 -12.62
C PRO A 8 -10.70 -0.20 -13.53
N LEU A 9 -9.58 0.45 -13.24
CA LEU A 9 -9.04 1.55 -14.03
C LEU A 9 -7.62 1.20 -14.46
N THR A 10 -7.21 1.74 -15.61
CA THR A 10 -5.80 1.72 -16.01
C THR A 10 -5.00 2.60 -15.06
N LYS A 11 -3.79 2.16 -14.70
CA LYS A 11 -2.87 2.96 -13.89
C LYS A 11 -2.54 4.26 -14.62
N GLU A 12 -2.53 5.38 -13.91
CA GLU A 12 -2.09 6.67 -14.46
C GLU A 12 -0.58 6.69 -14.61
N ALA A 13 -0.09 6.98 -15.82
CA ALA A 13 1.33 6.89 -16.15
C ALA A 13 2.18 7.88 -15.36
N GLU A 14 1.70 9.11 -15.18
CA GLU A 14 2.42 10.15 -14.44
C GLU A 14 2.59 9.78 -12.96
N LEU A 15 1.51 9.36 -12.29
CA LEU A 15 1.57 8.89 -10.89
C LEU A 15 2.42 7.63 -10.75
N THR A 16 2.33 6.71 -11.72
CA THR A 16 3.13 5.47 -11.71
C THR A 16 4.62 5.81 -11.74
N LYS A 17 5.02 6.81 -12.55
CA LYS A 17 6.40 7.28 -12.63
C LYS A 17 6.81 8.05 -11.37
N GLU A 18 5.98 8.97 -10.91
CA GLU A 18 6.26 9.82 -9.74
C GLU A 18 6.58 9.00 -8.48
N TYR A 19 5.84 7.91 -8.26
CA TYR A 19 6.01 7.05 -7.08
C TYR A 19 6.87 5.80 -7.34
N GLY A 20 7.47 5.65 -8.53
CA GLY A 20 8.33 4.51 -8.86
C GLY A 20 7.61 3.16 -8.89
N PHE A 21 6.36 3.15 -9.37
CA PHE A 21 5.50 1.96 -9.49
C PHE A 21 5.59 1.26 -10.84
N GLU A 22 6.45 1.75 -11.74
CA GLU A 22 6.65 1.18 -13.07
C GLU A 22 7.14 -0.27 -12.98
N GLY A 23 6.40 -1.18 -13.62
CA GLY A 23 6.69 -2.62 -13.56
C GLY A 23 6.45 -3.28 -12.21
N LYS A 24 5.96 -2.55 -11.20
CA LYS A 24 5.75 -3.07 -9.83
C LYS A 24 4.33 -3.57 -9.60
N PHE A 25 4.22 -4.60 -8.77
CA PHE A 25 2.98 -4.99 -8.12
C PHE A 25 2.74 -4.08 -6.91
N VAL A 26 1.63 -3.34 -6.92
CA VAL A 26 1.32 -2.36 -5.86
C VAL A 26 0.11 -2.82 -5.08
N ALA A 27 0.29 -3.11 -3.79
CA ALA A 27 -0.79 -3.43 -2.86
C ALA A 27 -1.17 -2.20 -2.05
N GLY A 28 -2.46 -1.85 -2.01
CA GLY A 28 -2.96 -0.69 -1.27
C GLY A 28 -3.74 -1.08 -0.02
N TYR A 29 -3.39 -0.49 1.12
CA TYR A 29 -4.24 -0.43 2.31
C TYR A 29 -4.82 0.98 2.39
N ILE A 30 -6.15 1.12 2.37
CA ILE A 30 -6.83 2.42 2.43
C ILE A 30 -7.80 2.41 3.61
N GLY A 31 -7.56 3.23 4.61
CA GLY A 31 -8.41 3.29 5.80
C GLY A 31 -7.76 3.93 7.02
N THR A 32 -8.44 3.85 8.16
CA THR A 32 -7.94 4.40 9.43
C THR A 32 -6.74 3.60 9.93
N HIS A 33 -5.68 4.29 10.34
CA HIS A 33 -4.51 3.68 11.01
C HIS A 33 -4.77 3.63 12.52
N GLY A 34 -5.77 2.84 12.92
CA GLY A 34 -6.22 2.68 14.32
C GLY A 34 -5.83 1.32 14.91
N MET A 35 -5.89 1.21 16.25
CA MET A 35 -5.42 0.02 16.99
C MET A 35 -6.11 -1.30 16.63
N ALA A 36 -7.32 -1.26 16.07
CA ALA A 36 -8.10 -2.45 15.76
C ALA A 36 -7.94 -2.95 14.31
N HIS A 37 -7.13 -2.28 13.48
CA HIS A 37 -7.18 -2.47 12.02
C HIS A 37 -6.01 -3.29 11.41
N ALA A 38 -5.28 -4.05 12.22
CA ALA A 38 -4.28 -5.03 11.78
C ALA A 38 -3.25 -4.49 10.75
N LEU A 39 -2.92 -3.19 10.84
CA LEU A 39 -1.96 -2.56 9.94
C LEU A 39 -0.57 -3.17 10.10
N GLU A 40 -0.26 -3.62 11.31
CA GLU A 40 0.93 -4.39 11.66
C GLU A 40 1.07 -5.64 10.78
N THR A 41 -0.02 -6.37 10.53
CA THR A 41 0.00 -7.58 9.69
C THR A 41 0.38 -7.27 8.25
N VAL A 42 -0.08 -6.13 7.72
CA VAL A 42 0.28 -5.69 6.36
C VAL A 42 1.77 -5.31 6.31
N ILE A 43 2.27 -4.62 7.33
CA ILE A 43 3.68 -4.24 7.44
C ILE A 43 4.57 -5.48 7.57
N GLU A 44 4.21 -6.44 8.42
CA GLU A 44 4.94 -7.70 8.56
C GLU A 44 4.97 -8.50 7.23
N ALA A 45 3.86 -8.50 6.47
CA ALA A 45 3.83 -9.13 5.16
C ALA A 45 4.76 -8.41 4.17
N ALA A 46 4.76 -7.07 4.16
CA ALA A 46 5.64 -6.27 3.33
C ALA A 46 7.12 -6.53 3.66
N GLU A 47 7.46 -6.61 4.94
CA GLU A 47 8.81 -6.93 5.42
C GLU A 47 9.28 -8.32 4.97
N LYS A 48 8.40 -9.34 5.07
CA LYS A 48 8.72 -10.69 4.58
C LYS A 48 8.95 -10.70 3.07
N ILE A 49 8.08 -10.04 2.30
CA ILE A 49 8.20 -9.98 0.84
C ILE A 49 9.47 -9.24 0.42
N ARG A 50 9.85 -8.17 1.12
CA ARG A 50 11.09 -7.42 0.86
C ARG A 50 12.34 -8.31 0.90
N THR A 51 12.34 -9.36 1.72
CA THR A 51 13.48 -10.29 1.85
C THR A 51 13.51 -11.41 0.79
N MET A 52 12.49 -11.51 -0.06
CA MET A 52 12.46 -12.48 -1.16
C MET A 52 13.33 -12.03 -2.33
N GLU A 53 13.74 -12.97 -3.19
CA GLU A 53 14.59 -12.69 -4.37
C GLU A 53 13.98 -11.62 -5.29
N ASN A 54 12.66 -11.64 -5.47
CA ASN A 54 11.89 -10.67 -6.24
C ASN A 54 11.19 -9.61 -5.36
N GLY A 55 11.66 -9.39 -4.13
CA GLY A 55 11.04 -8.46 -3.19
C GLY A 55 10.93 -7.03 -3.73
N ASP A 56 11.87 -6.61 -4.59
CA ASP A 56 11.84 -5.29 -5.22
C ASP A 56 10.68 -5.14 -6.23
N ASP A 57 10.05 -6.21 -6.70
CA ASP A 57 8.91 -6.11 -7.61
C ASP A 57 7.62 -5.66 -6.91
N TYR A 58 7.62 -5.61 -5.58
CA TYR A 58 6.46 -5.28 -4.78
C TYR A 58 6.59 -3.90 -4.14
N ARG A 59 5.46 -3.18 -4.07
CA ARG A 59 5.31 -1.93 -3.32
C ARG A 59 4.03 -2.00 -2.51
N PHE A 60 4.08 -1.49 -1.28
CA PHE A 60 2.93 -1.39 -0.40
C PHE A 60 2.62 0.09 -0.16
N VAL A 61 1.38 0.49 -0.40
CA VAL A 61 0.90 1.87 -0.19
C VAL A 61 -0.10 1.86 0.95
N LEU A 62 0.23 2.56 2.04
CA LEU A 62 -0.62 2.69 3.22
C LEU A 62 -1.23 4.10 3.25
N LEU A 63 -2.44 4.23 2.71
CA LEU A 63 -3.14 5.51 2.60
C LEU A 63 -4.15 5.66 3.75
N GLY A 64 -3.81 6.54 4.69
CA GLY A 64 -4.65 6.76 5.84
C GLY A 64 -4.06 7.68 6.89
N HIS A 65 -4.83 7.87 7.95
CA HIS A 65 -4.45 8.63 9.13
C HIS A 65 -4.98 7.94 10.39
N GLY A 66 -4.33 8.15 11.53
CA GLY A 66 -4.75 7.61 12.82
C GLY A 66 -3.63 7.65 13.86
N ALA A 67 -3.97 7.33 15.10
CA ALA A 67 -3.07 7.44 16.25
C ALA A 67 -1.75 6.67 16.07
N ARG A 68 -1.79 5.52 15.38
CA ARG A 68 -0.63 4.65 15.15
C ARG A 68 0.26 5.08 13.98
N LYS A 69 -0.14 6.05 13.16
CA LYS A 69 0.65 6.42 11.96
C LYS A 69 2.05 6.92 12.33
N LYS A 70 2.18 7.69 13.41
CA LYS A 70 3.50 8.18 13.87
C LYS A 70 4.38 7.03 14.34
N GLU A 71 3.84 6.15 15.18
CA GLU A 71 4.55 4.97 15.71
C GLU A 71 4.98 3.97 14.63
N LEU A 72 4.32 3.96 13.48
CA LEU A 72 4.65 3.07 12.34
C LEU A 72 5.56 3.73 11.29
N MET A 73 5.78 5.05 11.39
CA MET A 73 6.65 5.81 10.49
C MET A 73 8.03 6.13 11.10
N GLU A 74 8.18 5.90 12.41
CA GLU A 74 9.47 5.92 13.14
C GLU A 74 10.11 4.53 13.16
#